data_AF-A0A4Q3W8B1-F1
#
_entry.id   AF-A0A4Q3W8B1-F1
#
_cell.length_a   1.000
_cell.length_b   1.000
_cell.length_c   1.000
_cell.angle_alpha   90.00
_cell.angle_beta   90.00
_cell.angle_gamma   90.00
#
_symmetry.space_group_name_H-M   'P 1'
#
loop_
_entity.id
_entity.type
_entity.pdbx_description
1 polymer ?
#
loop_
_entity_poly.entity_id
_entity_poly.type
_entity_poly.pdbx_seq_one_letter_code
_entity_poly.pdbx_strand_id
1 'polypeptide(L)' 'SYSKAQAETILKDFFAGNAVKGFKVKHKGENKDGSQFCIGILETRAREYRARFFLQQKGNTQVLQELVISVDI' A
#
# COMPACT_ATOMS: atom_id res chain seq x y z
N SER A 1 9.65 11.12 -5.05
CA SER A 1 8.74 11.25 -3.90
C SER A 1 7.58 12.15 -4.32
N TYR A 2 6.34 11.82 -3.93
CA TYR A 2 5.14 12.60 -4.27
C TYR A 2 4.63 13.36 -3.04
N SER A 3 3.99 14.52 -3.24
CA SER A 3 3.21 15.15 -2.16
C SER A 3 2.00 14.28 -1.80
N LYS A 4 1.41 14.50 -0.62
CA LYS A 4 0.19 13.79 -0.19
C LYS A 4 -0.94 13.90 -1.22
N ALA A 5 -1.19 15.12 -1.71
CA ALA A 5 -2.24 15.36 -2.70
C ALA A 5 -1.96 14.63 -4.03
N GLN A 6 -0.72 14.65 -4.51
CA GLN A 6 -0.34 13.91 -5.73
C GLN A 6 -0.50 12.41 -5.53
N ALA A 7 -0.06 11.87 -4.39
CA ALA A 7 -0.18 10.45 -4.08
C ALA A 7 -1.66 10.01 -4.01
N GLU A 8 -2.53 10.82 -3.40
CA GLU A 8 -3.97 10.54 -3.35
C GLU A 8 -4.59 10.49 -4.75
N THR A 9 -4.24 11.43 -5.65
CA THR A 9 -4.71 11.41 -7.04
C THR A 9 -4.22 10.17 -7.78
N ILE A 10 -2.93 9.84 -7.69
CA ILE A 10 -2.36 8.64 -8.34
C ILE A 10 -3.08 7.37 -7.87
N LEU A 11 -3.37 7.25 -6.56
CA LEU A 11 -4.07 6.09 -6.04
C LEU A 11 -5.53 6.05 -6.48
N LYS A 12 -6.23 7.18 -6.52
CA LYS A 12 -7.60 7.25 -7.04
C LYS A 12 -7.67 6.77 -8.48
N ASP A 13 -6.78 7.25 -9.34
CA ASP A 13 -6.72 6.86 -10.74
C ASP A 13 -6.37 5.37 -10.89
N PHE A 14 -5.42 4.88 -10.10
CA PHE A 14 -5.07 3.46 -10.08
C PHE A 14 -6.27 2.58 -9.71
N PHE A 15 -7.00 2.89 -8.64
CA PHE A 15 -8.14 2.09 -8.20
C PHE A 15 -9.38 2.26 -9.09
N ALA A 16 -9.55 3.41 -9.74
CA ALA A 16 -10.60 3.62 -10.73
C ALA A 16 -10.37 2.74 -11.98
N GLY A 17 -9.12 2.63 -12.43
CA GLY A 17 -8.74 1.74 -13.55
C GLY A 17 -8.68 0.25 -13.18
N ASN A 18 -8.48 -0.07 -11.89
CA ASN A 18 -8.29 -1.43 -11.40
C ASN A 18 -9.29 -1.76 -10.29
N ALA A 19 -10.52 -2.10 -10.68
CA ALA A 19 -11.58 -2.46 -9.75
C ALA A 19 -11.15 -3.59 -8.79
N VAL A 20 -10.87 -3.21 -7.54
CA VAL A 20 -10.42 -4.11 -6.47
C VAL A 20 -11.56 -5.02 -6.02
N LYS A 21 -11.28 -6.30 -5.89
CA LYS A 21 -12.17 -7.32 -5.33
C LYS A 21 -11.82 -7.68 -3.89
N GLY A 22 -10.53 -7.61 -3.56
CA GLY A 22 -10.04 -8.03 -2.26
C GLY A 22 -8.57 -7.66 -2.05
N PHE A 23 -8.14 -7.78 -0.80
CA PHE A 23 -6.74 -7.63 -0.42
C PHE A 23 -6.35 -8.74 0.55
N LYS A 24 -5.37 -9.56 0.16
CA LYS A 24 -4.87 -10.68 0.95
C LYS A 24 -3.51 -10.32 1.55
N VAL A 25 -3.47 -10.10 2.87
CA VAL A 25 -2.20 -9.89 3.60
C VAL A 25 -1.38 -11.18 3.52
N LYS A 26 -0.11 -11.06 3.10
CA LYS A 26 0.85 -12.17 3.04
C LYS A 26 1.87 -12.09 4.15
N HIS A 27 2.43 -10.91 4.38
CA HIS A 27 3.36 -10.66 5.48
C HIS A 27 3.05 -9.32 6.10
N LYS A 28 3.14 -9.22 7.42
CA LYS A 28 3.07 -7.96 8.14
C LYS A 28 3.98 -8.04 9.35
N GLY A 29 4.45 -6.90 9.83
CA GLY A 29 5.28 -6.83 11.01
C GLY A 29 5.34 -5.42 11.57
N GLU A 30 5.79 -5.35 12.82
CA GLU A 30 6.07 -4.13 13.54
C GLU A 30 7.53 -4.17 14.00
N ASN A 31 8.23 -3.06 13.84
CA ASN A 31 9.60 -2.86 14.26
C ASN A 31 9.64 -2.29 15.69
N LYS A 32 10.82 -2.35 16.33
CA LYS A 32 11.01 -1.85 17.71
C LYS A 32 10.71 -0.35 17.88
N ASP A 33 10.81 0.42 16.80
CA ASP A 33 10.50 1.86 16.77
C ASP A 33 9.00 2.14 16.52
N GLY A 34 8.18 1.07 16.50
CA GLY A 34 6.75 1.14 16.21
C GLY A 34 6.42 1.26 14.73
N SER A 35 7.39 1.37 13.82
CA SER A 35 7.07 1.37 12.38
C SER A 35 6.52 0.02 11.94
N GLN A 36 5.59 0.02 11.00
CA GLN A 36 4.92 -1.19 10.52
C GLN A 36 5.13 -1.38 9.04
N PHE A 37 5.20 -2.62 8.60
CA PHE A 37 5.15 -2.94 7.17
C PHE A 37 4.07 -3.99 6.89
N CYS A 38 3.53 -3.93 5.68
CA CYS A 38 2.61 -4.93 5.18
C CYS A 38 2.88 -5.20 3.71
N ILE A 39 2.86 -6.48 3.37
CA ILE A 39 2.97 -7.02 2.02
C ILE A 39 1.72 -7.84 1.81
N GLY A 40 0.99 -7.55 0.75
CA GLY A 40 -0.20 -8.32 0.39
C GLY A 40 -0.42 -8.37 -1.11
N ILE A 41 -1.39 -9.20 -1.49
CA ILE A 41 -1.87 -9.32 -2.85
C ILE A 41 -3.16 -8.53 -2.97
N LEU A 42 -3.15 -7.54 -3.85
CA LEU A 42 -4.31 -6.78 -4.26
C LEU A 42 -4.98 -7.49 -5.44
N GLU A 43 -6.14 -8.05 -5.19
CA GLU A 43 -6.92 -8.78 -6.18
C GLU A 43 -7.85 -7.82 -6.90
N THR A 44 -7.73 -7.71 -8.22
CA THR A 44 -8.59 -6.84 -9.03
C THR A 44 -9.40 -7.67 -10.01
N ARG A 45 -10.31 -7.03 -10.77
CA ARG A 45 -11.05 -7.71 -11.84
C ARG A 45 -10.16 -8.24 -12.95
N ALA A 46 -9.08 -7.51 -13.28
CA ALA A 46 -8.24 -7.81 -14.44
C ALA A 46 -7.03 -8.68 -14.08
N ARG A 47 -6.36 -8.38 -12.95
CA ARG A 47 -5.16 -9.10 -12.51
C ARG A 47 -4.90 -8.95 -11.01
N GLU A 48 -3.91 -9.67 -10.51
CA GLU A 48 -3.38 -9.46 -9.17
C GLU A 48 -2.17 -8.52 -9.19
N TYR A 49 -2.01 -7.74 -8.12
CA TYR A 49 -0.83 -6.91 -7.89
C TYR A 49 -0.25 -7.23 -6.51
N ARG A 50 1.07 -7.17 -6.39
CA ARG A 50 1.72 -7.13 -5.09
C ARG A 50 1.73 -5.70 -4.58
N ALA A 51 1.15 -5.46 -3.41
CA ALA A 51 1.24 -4.20 -2.70
C ALA A 51 2.17 -4.33 -1.50
N ARG A 52 3.07 -3.37 -1.35
CA ARG A 52 3.95 -3.22 -0.19
C ARG A 52 3.78 -1.82 0.36
N PHE A 53 3.48 -1.70 1.63
CA PHE A 53 3.46 -0.41 2.28
C PHE A 53 4.23 -0.43 3.60
N PHE A 54 4.87 0.71 3.86
CA PHE A 54 5.59 1.00 5.08
C PHE A 54 4.93 2.18 5.78
N LEU A 55 4.61 1.98 7.05
CA LEU A 55 3.99 2.94 7.93
C LEU A 55 5.04 3.36 8.97
N GLN A 56 5.19 4.67 9.12
CA GLN A 56 6.07 5.24 10.14
C GLN A 56 5.22 5.70 11.33
N GLN A 57 5.67 5.41 12.55
CA GLN A 57 5.07 5.97 13.75
C GLN A 57 5.44 7.45 13.86
N LYS A 58 4.43 8.33 13.96
CA LYS A 58 4.57 9.75 14.28
C LYS A 58 3.67 10.09 15.46
N GLY A 59 4.26 10.30 16.63
CA GLY A 59 3.52 10.47 17.88
C GLY A 59 2.74 9.19 18.20
N ASN A 60 1.41 9.29 18.24
CA ASN A 60 0.51 8.15 18.47
C ASN A 60 -0.18 7.66 17.17
N THR A 61 0.31 8.04 16.00
CA THR A 61 -0.32 7.73 14.72
C THR A 61 0.64 7.06 13.75
N GLN A 62 0.16 6.04 13.04
CA GLN A 62 0.85 5.44 11.89
C GLN A 62 0.58 6.28 10.65
N VAL A 63 1.61 6.73 9.96
CA VAL A 63 1.50 7.45 8.69
C VAL A 63 2.10 6.64 7.54
N LEU A 64 1.41 6.61 6.41
CA LEU A 64 1.93 5.97 5.20
C LEU A 64 3.15 6.73 4.69
N GLN A 65 4.31 6.09 4.75
CA GLN A 65 5.58 6.66 4.31
C GLN A 65 5.93 6.17 2.89
N GLU A 66 5.66 4.89 2.61
CA GLU A 66 5.89 4.30 1.29
C GLU A 66 4.75 3.37 0.90
N LEU A 67 4.36 3.40 -0.37
CA LEU A 67 3.45 2.44 -0.98
C LEU A 67 3.99 2.11 -2.38
N VAL A 68 4.18 0.83 -2.63
CA VAL A 68 4.61 0.29 -3.93
C VAL A 68 3.59 -0.75 -4.36
N ILE A 69 3.07 -0.60 -5.58
CA ILE A 69 2.21 -1.57 -6.23
C ILE A 69 2.95 -2.04 -7.48
N SER A 70 3.21 -3.35 -7.56
CA SER A 70 3.95 -3.95 -8.68
C SER A 70 3.22 -5.18 -9.19
N VAL A 71 3.36 -5.44 -10.49
CA VAL A 71 3.10 -6.78 -11.04
C VAL A 71 4.37 -7.59 -10.79
N ASP A 72 4.26 -8.74 -10.15
CA ASP A 72 5.40 -9.67 -10.09
C ASP A 72 5.64 -10.18 -11.52
N ILE A 73 6.81 -9.88 -12.09
CA ILE A 73 7.27 -10.37 -13.41
C ILE A 73 8.01 -11.68 -13.21
#